data_AF-A0ABD5IQQ6-F1
#
_entry.id   AF-A0ABD5IQQ6-F1
#
_cell.length_a   1.000
_cell.length_b   1.000
_cell.length_c   1.000
_cell.angle_alpha   90.00
_cell.angle_beta   90.00
_cell.angle_gamma   90.00
#
_symmetry.space_group_name_H-M   'P 1'
#
loop_
_entity.id
_entity.type
_entity.pdbx_description
1 polymer ?
#
loop_
_entity_poly.entity_id
_entity_poly.type
_entity_poly.pdbx_seq_one_letter_code
_entity_poly.pdbx_strand_id
1 'polypeptide(L)' 'MDKTKFNLSRYEHQLVAGILTMLVEDLDYTPREVFELLEDAKNQMWYALNELKNEKARK' A
#
# COMPACT_ATOMS: atom_id res chain seq x y z
N MET A 1 -7.38 -6.61 16.96
CA MET A 1 -7.22 -7.08 15.56
C MET A 1 -5.93 -6.49 15.01
N ASP A 2 -5.05 -7.33 14.46
CA ASP A 2 -3.73 -6.89 14.00
C ASP A 2 -3.87 -6.10 12.69
N LYS A 3 -3.49 -4.82 12.71
CA LYS A 3 -3.58 -3.95 11.54
C LYS A 3 -2.56 -4.27 10.46
N THR A 4 -1.52 -5.05 10.80
CA THR A 4 -0.40 -5.38 9.92
C THR A 4 -0.59 -6.69 9.16
N LYS A 5 -1.57 -7.51 9.57
CA LYS A 5 -1.89 -8.77 8.88
C LYS A 5 -2.91 -8.55 7.78
N PHE A 6 -2.55 -8.95 6.56
CA PHE A 6 -3.44 -8.88 5.40
C PHE A 6 -4.72 -9.69 5.66
N ASN A 7 -5.87 -9.13 5.25
CA ASN A 7 -7.19 -9.69 5.51
C ASN A 7 -8.21 -9.11 4.53
N LEU A 8 -8.72 -9.95 3.62
CA LEU A 8 -9.68 -9.58 2.59
C LEU A 8 -11.08 -9.23 3.11
N SER A 9 -11.40 -9.43 4.40
CA SER A 9 -12.65 -8.94 4.97
C SER A 9 -12.62 -7.44 5.34
N ARG A 10 -11.45 -6.80 5.25
CA ARG A 10 -11.27 -5.36 5.52
C ARG A 10 -11.20 -4.59 4.21
N TYR A 11 -12.02 -3.54 4.10
CA TYR A 11 -12.13 -2.73 2.89
C TYR A 11 -10.79 -2.16 2.42
N GLU A 12 -10.00 -1.60 3.34
CA GLU A 12 -8.68 -1.03 3.04
C GLU A 12 -7.69 -2.07 2.50
N HIS A 13 -7.82 -3.34 2.88
CA HIS A 13 -6.98 -4.42 2.35
C HIS A 13 -7.49 -4.93 1.00
N GLN A 14 -8.81 -4.90 0.78
CA GLN A 14 -9.40 -5.15 -0.53
C GLN A 14 -8.91 -4.12 -1.55
N LEU A 15 -8.80 -2.85 -1.16
CA LEU A 15 -8.23 -1.80 -2.01
C LEU A 15 -6.78 -2.12 -2.40
N VAL A 16 -5.95 -2.55 -1.45
CA VAL A 16 -4.58 -2.99 -1.77
C VAL A 16 -4.61 -4.15 -2.76
N ALA A 17 -5.38 -5.20 -2.49
CA ALA A 17 -5.49 -6.33 -3.43
C ALA A 17 -5.94 -5.90 -4.82
N GLY A 18 -6.96 -5.04 -4.92
CA GLY A 18 -7.48 -4.55 -6.21
C GLY A 18 -6.41 -3.81 -7.01
N ILE A 19 -5.58 -2.98 -6.36
CA ILE A 19 -4.48 -2.29 -7.02
C ILE A 19 -3.43 -3.29 -7.52
N LEU A 20 -3.05 -4.27 -6.70
CA LEU A 20 -2.08 -5.29 -7.12
C LEU A 20 -2.59 -6.14 -8.29
N THR A 21 -3.87 -6.50 -8.27
CA THR A 21 -4.51 -7.24 -9.36
C THR A 21 -4.54 -6.41 -10.64
N MET A 22 -4.98 -5.15 -10.59
CA MET A 22 -4.99 -4.25 -11.74
C MET A 22 -3.60 -4.10 -12.36
N LEU A 23 -2.55 -3.97 -11.56
CA LEU A 23 -1.18 -3.85 -12.06
C LEU A 23 -0.78 -5.08 -12.89
N VAL A 24 -1.20 -6.27 -12.48
CA VAL A 24 -0.87 -7.53 -13.18
C VAL A 24 -1.78 -7.78 -14.37
N GLU A 25 -3.10 -7.59 -14.21
CA GLU A 25 -4.09 -7.96 -15.23
C GLU A 25 -4.26 -6.90 -16.31
N ASP A 26 -4.21 -5.62 -15.95
CA ASP A 26 -4.53 -4.51 -16.86
C ASP A 26 -3.27 -3.76 -17.35
N LEU A 27 -2.17 -3.82 -16.60
CA LEU A 27 -0.95 -3.05 -16.87
C LEU A 27 0.29 -3.91 -17.16
N ASP A 28 0.11 -5.23 -17.31
CA ASP A 28 1.14 -6.20 -17.69
C ASP A 28 2.37 -6.25 -16.76
N TYR A 29 2.25 -5.84 -15.49
CA TYR A 29 3.34 -5.99 -14.54
C TYR A 29 3.51 -7.47 -14.17
N THR A 30 4.75 -7.92 -14.10
CA THR A 30 5.05 -9.18 -13.41
C THR A 30 4.87 -9.00 -11.89
N PRO A 31 4.59 -10.08 -11.13
CA PRO A 31 4.53 -9.99 -9.67
C PRO A 31 5.81 -9.40 -9.05
N ARG A 32 6.96 -9.64 -9.66
CA ARG A 32 8.24 -9.08 -9.24
C ARG A 32 8.25 -7.55 -9.34
N GLU A 33 7.87 -7.01 -10.50
CA GLU A 33 7.84 -5.56 -10.73
C GLU A 33 6.83 -4.86 -9.82
N VAL A 34 5.69 -5.50 -9.53
CA VAL A 34 4.73 -4.99 -8.53
C VAL A 34 5.39 -4.84 -7.17
N PHE A 35 6.13 -5.85 -6.69
CA PHE A 35 6.79 -5.76 -5.38
C PHE A 35 7.96 -4.77 -5.37
N GLU A 36 8.72 -4.66 -6.46
CA GLU A 36 9.77 -3.64 -6.59
C GLU A 36 9.18 -2.22 -6.55
N LEU A 37 8.04 -1.99 -7.23
CA LEU A 37 7.30 -0.73 -7.16
C LEU A 37 6.78 -0.43 -5.75
N LEU A 38 6.22 -1.42 -5.06
CA LEU A 38 5.73 -1.24 -3.68
C LEU A 38 6.87 -0.88 -2.71
N GLU A 39 8.03 -1.49 -2.88
CA GLU A 39 9.20 -1.20 -2.05
C GLU A 39 9.70 0.24 -2.27
N ASP A 40 9.80 0.67 -3.53
CA ASP A 40 10.16 2.05 -3.88
C ASP A 40 9.11 3.06 -3.35
N ALA A 41 7.82 2.80 -3.57
CA ALA A 41 6.73 3.64 -3.07
C ALA A 41 6.76 3.74 -1.53
N LYS A 42 7.01 2.63 -0.83
CA LYS A 42 7.18 2.63 0.64
C LYS A 42 8.32 3.57 1.05
N ASN A 43 9.47 3.47 0.39
CA ASN A 43 10.65 4.27 0.72
C ASN A 43 10.43 5.77 0.48
N GLN A 44 9.77 6.13 -0.62
CA GLN A 44 9.48 7.53 -0.94
C GLN A 44 8.39 8.13 -0.05
N MET A 45 7.33 7.37 0.25
CA MET A 45 6.20 7.88 1.02
C MET A 45 6.39 7.85 2.54
N TRP A 46 7.37 7.10 3.04
CA TRP A 46 7.56 6.89 4.48
C TRP A 46 7.57 8.20 5.28
N TYR A 47 8.35 9.18 4.84
CA TYR A 47 8.47 10.47 5.53
C TYR A 47 7.16 11.27 5.48
N ALA A 48 6.55 11.37 4.30
CA ALA A 48 5.28 12.08 4.11
C ALA A 48 4.15 11.48 4.98
N LEU A 49 4.05 10.14 5.04
CA LEU A 49 3.06 9.46 5.89
C LEU A 49 3.29 9.70 7.38
N ASN A 50 4.56 9.74 7.82
CA ASN A 50 4.90 10.07 9.20
C ASN A 50 4.56 11.51 9.55
N GLU A 51 4.82 12.45 8.64
CA GLU A 51 4.45 13.86 8.81
C GLU A 51 2.94 14.03 8.96
N LEU A 52 2.13 13.44 8.08
CA LEU A 52 0.67 13.48 8.17
C LEU A 52 0.14 12.93 9.50
N LYS A 53 0.71 11.82 9.98
CA LYS A 53 0.36 11.25 11.28
C LYS A 53 0.69 12.21 12.42
N ASN A 54 1.87 12.83 12.38
CA ASN A 54 2.33 13.76 13.41
C ASN A 54 1.55 15.08 13.40
N GLU A 55 1.18 15.61 12.23
CA GLU A 55 0.28 16.77 12.09
C GLU A 55 -1.09 16.51 12.70
N LYS A 56 -1.67 15.34 12.45
CA LYS A 56 -2.95 14.96 13.04
C LYS A 56 -2.89 14.86 14.57
N ALA A 57 -1.74 14.50 15.15
CA ALA A 57 -1.56 14.46 16.60
C ALA A 57 -1.36 15.86 17.23
N ARG A 58 -1.01 16.86 16.41
CA ARG A 58 -0.80 18.25 16.85
C ARG A 58 -2.06 19.12 16.76
N LYS A 59 -3.09 18.67 16.05
CA LYS A 59 -4.41 19.31 15.94
C LYS A 59 -5.37 18.69 16.94
#